data_AF-A0A0D8Y1Y0-F1
#
_entry.id   AF-A0A0D8Y1Y0-F1
#
_cell.length_a   1.000
_cell.length_b   1.000
_cell.length_c   1.000
_cell.angle_alpha   90.00
_cell.angle_beta   90.00
_cell.angle_gamma   90.00
#
_symmetry.space_group_name_H-M   'P 1'
#
loop_
_entity.id
_entity.type
_entity.pdbx_description
1 polymer ?
#
loop_
_entity_poly.entity_id
_entity_poly.type
_entity_poly.pdbx_seq_one_letter_code
_entity_poly.pdbx_strand_id
1 'polypeptide(L)'
;MAGVPTTSAAQWKNRILDSSGVHALSSAQECVCGTPQIYNVVVLLRLTPLDITEAKDAMMLWMFDQVSRTLHDRASQVEGENLYNLFMVERYLPSDEFIEAVDGLTVVQKTHIGELSIGGRNLELDQIINGVILSLPDEVQVKARNFMMLMNTLVCLHSSLQEPPYY
;
A
#
# COMPACT_ATOMS: atom_id res chain seq x y z
N MET A 1 31.69 15.80 18.22
CA MET A 1 31.74 15.80 16.74
C MET A 1 32.35 14.46 16.35
N ALA A 2 31.74 13.56 15.60
CA ALA A 2 30.70 13.66 14.58
C ALA A 2 29.68 12.52 14.70
N GLY A 3 28.44 12.80 14.30
CA GLY A 3 27.33 11.84 14.27
C GLY A 3 27.48 10.82 13.15
N VAL A 4 27.11 9.58 13.45
CA VAL A 4 26.98 8.46 12.51
C VAL A 4 25.71 8.68 11.67
N PRO A 5 25.75 8.56 10.33
CA PRO A 5 24.57 8.78 9.51
C PRO A 5 23.64 7.56 9.56
N THR A 6 22.34 7.86 9.60
CA THR A 6 21.20 6.95 9.55
C THR A 6 21.15 6.18 8.23
N THR A 7 21.68 4.96 8.22
CA THR A 7 21.88 4.14 7.02
C THR A 7 20.63 3.40 6.50
N SER A 8 19.58 3.19 7.31
CA SER A 8 18.41 2.44 6.83
C SER A 8 17.48 3.31 5.96
N ALA A 9 16.97 4.44 6.44
CA ALA A 9 16.01 5.25 5.67
C ALA A 9 16.51 5.69 4.28
N ALA A 10 17.82 5.98 4.15
CA ALA A 10 18.44 6.36 2.89
C ALA A 10 18.55 5.18 1.89
N GLN A 11 18.89 3.97 2.37
CA GLN A 11 18.91 2.77 1.53
C GLN A 11 17.52 2.39 1.03
N TRP A 12 16.49 2.59 1.85
CA TRP A 12 15.11 2.26 1.49
C TRP A 12 14.55 3.24 0.45
N LYS A 13 14.83 4.53 0.60
CA LYS A 13 14.47 5.54 -0.39
C LYS A 13 15.11 5.23 -1.75
N ASN A 14 16.38 4.81 -1.77
CA ASN A 14 17.06 4.43 -3.00
C ASN A 14 16.43 3.18 -3.64
N ARG A 15 16.07 2.14 -2.88
CA ARG A 15 15.39 0.95 -3.44
C ARG A 15 13.99 1.25 -4.00
N ILE A 16 13.23 2.16 -3.36
CA ILE A 16 11.93 2.63 -3.88
C ILE A 16 12.13 3.38 -5.20
N LEU A 17 13.18 4.20 -5.29
CA LEU A 17 13.53 4.93 -6.51
C LEU A 17 14.07 3.99 -7.61
N ASP A 18 14.89 3.00 -7.28
CA ASP A 18 15.39 1.99 -8.23
C ASP A 18 14.23 1.17 -8.81
N SER A 19 13.26 0.79 -7.97
CA SER A 19 12.00 0.15 -8.37
C SER A 19 11.11 1.01 -9.27
N SER A 20 11.35 2.33 -9.37
CA SER A 20 10.58 3.26 -10.21
C SER A 20 11.15 3.45 -11.62
N GLY A 21 12.29 2.82 -11.94
CA GLY A 21 12.74 2.52 -13.30
C GLY A 21 12.84 3.71 -14.26
N VAL A 22 13.79 4.63 -14.01
CA VAL A 22 14.38 5.46 -15.07
C VAL A 22 15.89 5.20 -15.12
N HIS A 23 16.30 4.10 -15.77
CA HIS A 23 17.48 3.93 -16.65
C HIS A 23 17.78 2.42 -16.86
N ALA A 24 18.37 2.13 -18.03
CA ALA A 24 18.32 0.84 -18.72
C ALA A 24 19.40 -0.20 -18.36
N LEU A 25 19.10 -1.45 -18.75
CA LEU A 25 19.97 -2.61 -19.02
C LEU A 25 20.47 -3.46 -17.83
N SER A 26 19.69 -4.50 -17.48
CA SER A 26 20.19 -5.85 -17.17
C SER A 26 19.01 -6.84 -17.12
N SER A 27 19.21 -8.06 -17.63
CA SER A 27 18.19 -9.08 -17.92
C SER A 27 17.63 -9.82 -16.69
N ALA A 28 17.33 -9.11 -15.62
CA ALA A 28 16.45 -9.60 -14.56
C ALA A 28 15.10 -8.90 -14.75
N GLN A 29 14.03 -9.66 -14.89
CA GLN A 29 12.67 -9.13 -14.82
C GLN A 29 12.48 -8.55 -13.42
N GLU A 30 12.85 -7.29 -13.21
CA GLU A 30 12.56 -6.56 -11.98
C GLU A 30 11.04 -6.50 -11.86
N CYS A 31 10.51 -7.13 -10.81
CA CYS A 31 9.08 -7.13 -10.53
C CYS A 31 8.70 -5.69 -10.16
N VAL A 32 8.22 -4.93 -11.14
CA VAL A 32 7.81 -3.54 -10.91
C VAL A 32 6.51 -3.59 -10.11
N CYS A 33 6.59 -3.22 -8.83
CA CYS A 33 5.49 -3.34 -7.87
C CYS A 33 4.31 -2.39 -8.10
N GLY A 34 4.47 -1.37 -8.93
CA GLY A 34 3.41 -0.39 -9.18
C GLY A 34 3.70 0.57 -10.32
N THR A 35 2.84 1.56 -10.48
CA THR A 35 3.03 2.62 -11.48
C THR A 35 3.85 3.77 -10.90
N PRO A 36 4.55 4.58 -11.72
CA PRO A 36 5.27 5.77 -11.25
C PRO A 36 4.42 6.71 -10.39
N GLN A 37 3.12 6.79 -10.67
CA GLN A 37 2.17 7.59 -9.90
C GLN A 37 2.03 7.09 -8.46
N ILE A 38 1.97 5.77 -8.23
CA ILE A 38 1.84 5.20 -6.89
C ILE A 38 3.16 5.37 -6.12
N TYR A 39 4.31 5.20 -6.77
CA TYR A 39 5.60 5.50 -6.14
C TYR A 39 5.70 6.95 -5.66
N ASN A 40 5.19 7.89 -6.46
CA ASN A 40 5.13 9.29 -6.03
C ASN A 40 4.26 9.45 -4.77
N VAL A 41 3.12 8.75 -4.66
CA VAL A 41 2.29 8.77 -3.45
C VAL A 41 3.04 8.20 -2.24
N VAL A 42 3.75 7.06 -2.40
CA VAL A 42 4.58 6.46 -1.34
C VAL A 42 5.64 7.45 -0.83
N VAL A 43 6.32 8.14 -1.75
CA VAL A 43 7.37 9.13 -1.42
C VAL A 43 6.76 10.38 -0.77
N LEU A 44 5.64 10.89 -1.29
CA LEU A 44 4.95 12.07 -0.76
C LEU A 44 4.45 11.83 0.66
N LEU A 45 3.86 10.66 0.92
CA LEU A 45 3.42 10.24 2.25
C LEU A 45 4.59 9.92 3.19
N ARG A 46 5.83 9.87 2.69
CA ARG A 46 7.03 9.52 3.46
C ARG A 46 6.85 8.19 4.21
N LEU A 47 6.25 7.20 3.55
CA LEU A 47 5.97 5.90 4.17
C LEU A 47 7.26 5.21 4.59
N THR A 48 7.28 4.81 5.85
CA THR A 48 8.38 4.09 6.49
C THR A 48 8.23 2.58 6.29
N PRO A 49 9.29 1.80 6.54
CA PRO A 49 9.19 0.34 6.50
C PRO A 49 8.11 -0.21 7.44
N LEU A 50 7.88 0.45 8.59
CA LEU A 50 6.84 0.06 9.53
C LEU A 50 5.45 0.27 8.94
N ASP A 51 5.21 1.40 8.27
CA ASP A 51 3.93 1.69 7.61
C ASP A 51 3.65 0.67 6.47
N ILE A 52 4.71 0.24 5.77
CA ILE A 52 4.63 -0.80 4.73
C ILE A 52 4.29 -2.18 5.32
N THR A 53 4.88 -2.54 6.46
CA THR A 53 4.53 -3.76 7.19
C THR A 53 3.09 -3.73 7.68
N GLU A 54 2.64 -2.59 8.22
CA GLU A 54 1.24 -2.41 8.61
C GLU A 54 0.29 -2.59 7.43
N ALA A 55 0.63 -2.07 6.25
CA ALA A 55 -0.17 -2.28 5.05
C ALA A 55 -0.22 -3.75 4.62
N LYS A 56 0.88 -4.49 4.77
CA LYS A 56 0.89 -5.93 4.52
C LYS A 56 0.00 -6.69 5.50
N ASP A 57 0.10 -6.39 6.77
CA ASP A 57 -0.69 -7.05 7.81
C ASP A 57 -2.19 -6.73 7.62
N ALA A 58 -2.52 -5.48 7.26
CA ALA A 58 -3.88 -5.06 6.90
C ALA A 58 -4.43 -5.87 5.72
N MET A 59 -3.62 -6.09 4.67
CA MET A 59 -4.01 -6.90 3.52
C MET A 59 -4.17 -8.39 3.85
N MET A 60 -3.35 -8.91 4.77
CA MET A 60 -3.45 -10.31 5.21
C MET A 60 -4.67 -10.55 6.09
N LEU A 61 -4.93 -9.63 7.02
CA LEU A 61 -5.97 -9.74 8.04
C LEU A 61 -7.30 -9.10 7.64
N TRP A 62 -7.33 -8.35 6.53
CA TRP A 62 -8.50 -7.60 6.07
C TRP A 62 -9.03 -6.61 7.12
N MET A 63 -8.09 -5.92 7.76
CA MET A 63 -8.35 -4.87 8.74
C MET A 63 -7.64 -3.60 8.29
N PHE A 64 -8.40 -2.64 7.76
CA PHE A 64 -7.85 -1.44 7.14
C PHE A 64 -7.94 -0.18 8.00
N ASP A 65 -8.55 -0.26 9.18
CA ASP A 65 -8.79 0.88 10.08
C ASP A 65 -7.48 1.52 10.59
N GLN A 66 -6.48 0.70 10.93
CA GLN A 66 -5.20 1.20 11.41
C GLN A 66 -4.39 1.84 10.27
N VAL A 67 -4.23 1.13 9.15
CA VAL A 67 -3.50 1.65 7.99
C VAL A 67 -4.17 2.89 7.39
N SER A 68 -5.50 2.96 7.41
CA SER A 68 -6.26 4.15 7.01
C SER A 68 -5.83 5.36 7.85
N ARG A 69 -5.85 5.24 9.18
CA ARG A 69 -5.42 6.29 10.11
C ARG A 69 -3.97 6.70 9.86
N THR A 70 -3.07 5.73 9.74
CA THR A 70 -1.66 5.98 9.42
C THR A 70 -1.51 6.78 8.14
N LEU A 71 -2.20 6.40 7.06
CA LEU A 71 -2.12 7.10 5.77
C LEU A 71 -2.70 8.51 5.84
N HIS A 72 -3.80 8.73 6.56
CA HIS A 72 -4.35 10.07 6.79
C HIS A 72 -3.43 10.95 7.63
N ASP A 73 -2.79 10.40 8.67
CA ASP A 73 -1.82 11.11 9.50
C ASP A 73 -0.59 11.51 8.66
N ARG A 74 -0.10 10.62 7.79
CA ARG A 74 0.99 10.90 6.85
C ARG A 74 0.59 11.95 5.83
N ALA A 75 -0.64 11.91 5.31
CA ALA A 75 -1.17 12.89 4.38
C ALA A 75 -1.26 14.29 5.00
N SER A 76 -1.64 14.40 6.28
CA SER A 76 -1.70 15.67 7.00
C SER A 76 -0.33 16.39 7.13
N GLN A 77 0.76 15.63 7.00
CA GLN A 77 2.14 16.12 7.07
C GLN A 77 2.72 16.52 5.70
N VAL A 78 1.96 16.33 4.62
CA VAL A 78 2.37 16.80 3.28
C VAL A 78 2.25 18.32 3.28
N GLU A 79 3.39 18.99 3.49
CA GLU A 79 3.48 20.46 3.57
C GLU A 79 2.82 21.15 2.36
N GLY A 80 1.95 22.12 2.66
CA GLY A 80 0.92 22.68 1.77
C GLY A 80 1.38 23.61 0.65
N GLU A 81 2.61 23.50 0.15
CA GLU A 81 3.09 24.37 -0.93
C GLU A 81 2.67 23.89 -2.34
N ASN A 82 2.16 22.65 -2.47
CA ASN A 82 1.76 22.10 -3.77
C ASN A 82 0.41 21.37 -3.71
N LEU A 83 -0.65 22.06 -4.13
CA LEU A 83 -2.02 21.53 -4.24
C LEU A 83 -2.09 20.25 -5.10
N TYR A 84 -1.20 20.11 -6.10
CA TYR A 84 -1.12 18.91 -6.91
C TYR A 84 -0.68 17.70 -6.09
N ASN A 85 0.27 17.86 -5.16
CA ASN A 85 0.73 16.76 -4.30
C ASN A 85 -0.36 16.32 -3.33
N LEU A 86 -1.09 17.27 -2.74
CA LEU A 86 -2.24 16.98 -1.88
C LEU A 86 -3.34 16.24 -2.65
N PHE A 87 -3.69 16.71 -3.85
CA PHE A 87 -4.66 16.04 -4.72
C PHE A 87 -4.23 14.62 -5.10
N MET A 88 -2.94 14.43 -5.42
CA MET A 88 -2.39 13.12 -5.75
C MET A 88 -2.48 12.15 -4.59
N VAL A 89 -2.18 12.59 -3.36
CA VAL A 89 -2.27 11.73 -2.17
C VAL A 89 -3.73 11.40 -1.83
N GLU A 90 -4.60 12.41 -1.78
CA GLU A 90 -6.01 12.26 -1.41
C GLU A 90 -6.75 11.24 -2.28
N ARG A 91 -6.37 11.14 -3.55
CA ARG A 91 -6.96 10.18 -4.50
C ARG A 91 -6.75 8.71 -4.13
N TYR A 92 -5.70 8.40 -3.37
CA TYR A 92 -5.30 7.05 -2.97
C TYR A 92 -5.57 6.73 -1.50
N LEU A 93 -5.99 7.72 -0.71
CA LEU A 93 -6.48 7.45 0.65
C LEU A 93 -7.80 6.67 0.58
N PRO A 94 -8.06 5.78 1.54
CA PRO A 94 -9.33 5.08 1.59
C PRO A 94 -10.48 6.07 1.84
N SER A 95 -11.70 5.66 1.50
CA SER A 95 -12.91 6.35 1.93
C SER A 95 -13.48 5.69 3.18
N ASP A 96 -14.17 6.46 4.02
CA ASP A 96 -14.81 5.93 5.23
C ASP A 96 -15.81 4.84 4.87
N GLU A 97 -16.59 5.02 3.80
CA GLU A 97 -17.59 4.04 3.33
C GLU A 97 -16.95 2.71 2.92
N PHE A 98 -15.72 2.74 2.40
CA PHE A 98 -15.02 1.51 2.04
C PHE A 98 -14.53 0.79 3.30
N ILE A 99 -13.96 1.54 4.26
CA ILE A 99 -13.52 0.98 5.55
C ILE A 99 -14.72 0.36 6.28
N GLU A 100 -15.84 1.09 6.35
CA GLU A 100 -17.08 0.60 6.96
C GLU A 100 -17.63 -0.65 6.27
N ALA A 101 -17.57 -0.73 4.93
CA ALA A 101 -18.03 -1.90 4.20
C ALA A 101 -17.18 -3.15 4.47
N VAL A 102 -15.86 -3.01 4.56
CA VAL A 102 -14.97 -4.12 4.95
C VAL A 102 -15.16 -4.47 6.43
N ASP A 103 -15.31 -3.47 7.29
CA ASP A 103 -15.51 -3.69 8.73
C ASP A 103 -16.85 -4.35 9.04
N GLY A 104 -17.88 -4.04 8.25
CA GLY A 104 -19.21 -4.62 8.31
C GLY A 104 -19.30 -6.07 7.85
N LEU A 105 -18.23 -6.66 7.31
CA LEU A 105 -18.17 -8.10 7.03
C LEU A 105 -18.37 -8.90 8.32
N THR A 106 -19.22 -9.92 8.24
CA THR A 106 -19.50 -10.79 9.38
C THR A 106 -18.25 -11.54 9.82
N VAL A 107 -18.23 -11.98 11.08
CA VAL A 107 -17.12 -12.79 11.63
C VAL A 107 -16.86 -14.02 10.75
N VAL A 108 -17.91 -14.71 10.28
CA VAL A 108 -17.78 -15.89 9.40
C VAL A 108 -17.11 -15.53 8.07
N GLN A 109 -17.49 -14.40 7.45
CA GLN A 109 -16.86 -13.93 6.22
C GLN A 109 -15.39 -13.57 6.44
N LYS A 110 -15.06 -12.85 7.53
CA LYS A 110 -13.67 -12.50 7.87
C LYS A 110 -12.82 -13.74 8.17
N THR A 111 -13.38 -14.75 8.85
CA THR A 111 -12.69 -16.03 9.06
C THR A 111 -12.40 -16.73 7.74
N HIS A 112 -13.39 -16.83 6.85
CA HIS A 112 -13.19 -17.45 5.54
C HIS A 112 -12.13 -16.71 4.70
N ILE A 113 -12.17 -15.39 4.70
CA ILE A 113 -11.15 -14.56 4.06
C ILE A 113 -9.76 -14.83 4.65
N GLY A 114 -9.64 -14.93 5.98
CA GLY A 114 -8.38 -15.28 6.63
C GLY A 114 -7.82 -16.64 6.19
N GLU A 115 -8.68 -17.65 6.01
CA GLU A 115 -8.29 -18.95 5.45
C GLU A 115 -7.77 -18.84 4.02
N LEU A 116 -8.43 -18.01 3.19
CA LEU A 116 -7.99 -17.74 1.82
C LEU A 116 -6.65 -17.01 1.78
N SER A 117 -6.44 -16.01 2.65
CA SER A 117 -5.18 -15.28 2.80
C SER A 117 -4.03 -16.21 3.18
N ILE A 118 -4.22 -17.08 4.19
CA ILE A 118 -3.21 -18.07 4.61
C ILE A 118 -2.94 -19.08 3.50
N GLY A 119 -3.98 -19.49 2.76
CA GLY A 119 -3.89 -20.42 1.64
C GLY A 119 -3.33 -19.83 0.34
N GLY A 120 -2.98 -18.53 0.31
CA GLY A 120 -2.47 -17.85 -0.89
C GLY A 120 -3.48 -17.79 -2.05
N ARG A 121 -4.79 -17.80 -1.74
CA ARG A 121 -5.89 -17.81 -2.72
C ARG A 121 -6.18 -16.40 -3.24
N ASN A 122 -5.18 -15.80 -3.88
CA ASN A 122 -5.19 -14.39 -4.29
C ASN A 122 -6.34 -14.05 -5.26
N LEU A 123 -6.70 -14.96 -6.18
CA LEU A 123 -7.80 -14.73 -7.13
C LEU A 123 -9.14 -14.59 -6.41
N GLU A 124 -9.41 -15.44 -5.42
CA GLU A 124 -10.62 -15.40 -4.63
C GLU A 124 -10.68 -14.16 -3.74
N LEU A 125 -9.55 -13.79 -3.12
CA LEU A 125 -9.44 -12.55 -2.36
C LEU A 125 -9.71 -11.32 -3.24
N ASP A 126 -9.17 -11.31 -4.46
CA ASP A 126 -9.43 -10.26 -5.45
C ASP A 126 -10.90 -10.21 -5.87
N GLN A 127 -11.57 -11.36 -6.00
CA GLN A 127 -13.01 -11.40 -6.31
C GLN A 127 -13.85 -10.85 -5.16
N ILE A 128 -13.51 -11.19 -3.91
CA ILE A 128 -14.22 -10.70 -2.73
C ILE A 128 -14.06 -9.18 -2.63
N ILE A 129 -12.84 -8.65 -2.76
CA ILE A 129 -12.61 -7.21 -2.62
C ILE A 129 -13.30 -6.44 -3.76
N ASN A 130 -13.29 -6.98 -4.98
CA ASN A 130 -14.04 -6.41 -6.08
C ASN A 130 -15.55 -6.45 -5.84
N GLY A 131 -16.07 -7.52 -5.22
CA GLY A 131 -17.47 -7.60 -4.79
C GLY A 131 -17.83 -6.51 -3.77
N VAL A 132 -16.97 -6.29 -2.77
CA VAL A 132 -17.12 -5.20 -1.79
C VAL A 132 -17.12 -3.85 -2.51
N ILE A 133 -16.13 -3.59 -3.37
CA ILE A 133 -16.04 -2.34 -4.13
C ILE A 133 -17.29 -2.11 -4.98
N LEU A 134 -17.78 -3.11 -5.71
CA LEU A 134 -18.96 -2.99 -6.58
C LEU A 134 -20.27 -2.79 -5.80
N SER A 135 -20.29 -3.05 -4.50
CA SER A 135 -21.44 -2.76 -3.63
C SER A 135 -21.52 -1.28 -3.20
N LEU A 136 -20.46 -0.51 -3.42
CA LEU A 136 -20.37 0.91 -3.02
C LEU A 136 -20.90 1.84 -4.13
N PRO A 137 -21.29 3.08 -3.79
CA PRO A 137 -21.63 4.12 -4.77
C PRO A 137 -20.49 4.38 -5.76
N ASP A 138 -20.81 4.67 -7.02
CA ASP A 138 -19.82 4.78 -8.11
C ASP A 138 -18.66 5.74 -7.81
N GLU A 139 -18.92 6.87 -7.13
CA GLU A 139 -17.89 7.83 -6.75
C GLU A 139 -16.88 7.23 -5.75
N VAL A 140 -17.37 6.40 -4.83
CA VAL A 140 -16.59 5.71 -3.80
C VAL A 140 -15.79 4.55 -4.41
N GLN A 141 -16.35 3.85 -5.40
CA GLN A 141 -15.66 2.71 -6.04
C GLN A 141 -14.31 3.12 -6.63
N VAL A 142 -14.22 4.31 -7.23
CA VAL A 142 -12.97 4.80 -7.82
C VAL A 142 -11.92 5.03 -6.74
N LYS A 143 -12.30 5.62 -5.59
CA LYS A 143 -11.40 5.85 -4.46
C LYS A 143 -10.95 4.52 -3.83
N ALA A 144 -11.88 3.59 -3.63
CA ALA A 144 -11.57 2.24 -3.12
C ALA A 144 -10.61 1.47 -4.04
N ARG A 145 -10.80 1.52 -5.37
CA ARG A 145 -9.86 0.90 -6.32
C ARG A 145 -8.47 1.52 -6.23
N ASN A 146 -8.36 2.85 -6.14
CA ASN A 146 -7.06 3.50 -5.99
C ASN A 146 -6.37 3.10 -4.69
N PHE A 147 -7.12 3.07 -3.59
CA PHE A 147 -6.61 2.59 -2.30
C PHE A 147 -6.08 1.15 -2.41
N MET A 148 -6.85 0.22 -3.00
CA MET A 148 -6.39 -1.16 -3.18
C MET A 148 -5.17 -1.28 -4.09
N MET A 149 -5.04 -0.44 -5.12
CA MET A 149 -3.82 -0.38 -5.93
C MET A 149 -2.61 0.06 -5.11
N LEU A 150 -2.77 1.06 -4.23
CA LEU A 150 -1.71 1.48 -3.31
C LEU A 150 -1.34 0.31 -2.39
N MET A 151 -2.31 -0.32 -1.74
CA MET A 151 -2.09 -1.45 -0.82
C MET A 151 -1.35 -2.61 -1.49
N ASN A 152 -1.76 -3.01 -2.69
CA ASN A 152 -1.07 -4.05 -3.47
C ASN A 152 0.38 -3.67 -3.79
N THR A 153 0.62 -2.40 -4.12
CA THR A 153 1.98 -1.88 -4.35
C THR A 153 2.82 -1.97 -3.07
N LEU A 154 2.25 -1.63 -1.91
CA LEU A 154 2.94 -1.71 -0.62
C LEU A 154 3.27 -3.17 -0.25
N VAL A 155 2.35 -4.11 -0.47
CA VAL A 155 2.60 -5.55 -0.25
C VAL A 155 3.72 -6.08 -1.16
N CYS A 156 3.70 -5.70 -2.43
CA CYS A 156 4.77 -6.07 -3.35
C CYS A 156 6.11 -5.47 -2.93
N LEU A 157 6.13 -4.18 -2.56
CA LEU A 157 7.31 -3.50 -2.05
C LEU A 157 7.87 -4.20 -0.82
N HIS A 158 7.04 -4.51 0.18
CA HIS A 158 7.45 -5.28 1.35
C HIS A 158 8.15 -6.59 0.95
N SER A 159 7.60 -7.30 -0.03
CA SER A 159 8.09 -8.61 -0.46
C SER A 159 9.42 -8.49 -1.22
N SER A 160 9.61 -7.43 -2.02
CA SER A 160 10.86 -7.13 -2.73
C SER A 160 12.00 -6.69 -1.80
N LEU A 161 11.67 -6.21 -0.60
CA LEU A 161 12.61 -5.64 0.36
C LEU A 161 13.12 -6.67 1.38
N GLN A 162 12.51 -7.85 1.46
CA GLN A 162 13.04 -8.97 2.25
C GLN A 162 14.31 -9.53 1.59
N GLU A 163 15.46 -9.42 2.26
CA GLU A 163 16.69 -10.09 1.80
C GLU A 163 16.48 -11.61 1.75
N PRO A 164 17.04 -12.32 0.75
CA PRO A 164 17.03 -13.77 0.77
C PRO A 164 17.75 -14.25 2.04
N PRO A 165 17.28 -15.31 2.71
CA PRO A 165 17.99 -15.86 3.85
C PRO A 165 19.42 -16.21 3.43
N TYR A 166 20.40 -15.59 4.09
CA TYR A 166 21.80 -16.00 3.99
C TYR A 166 21.89 -17.42 4.55
N TYR A 167 22.00 -18.41 3.65
CA TYR A 167 22.35 -19.79 3.99
C TYR A 167 23.87 -19.94 4.03
#